data_AF-V5ERP9-F1
#
_entry.id   AF-V5ERP9-F1
#
_cell.length_a   1.000
_cell.length_b   1.000
_cell.length_c   1.000
_cell.angle_alpha   90.00
_cell.angle_beta   90.00
_cell.angle_gamma   90.00
#
_symmetry.space_group_name_H-M   'P 1'
#
loop_
_entity.id
_entity.type
_entity.pdbx_description
1 polymer ?
#
loop_
_entity_poly.entity_id
_entity_poly.type
_entity_poly.pdbx_seq_one_letter_code
_entity_poly.pdbx_strand_id
1 'polypeptide(L)'
;MQRDYTLNSLLTMPRHELEEFSLRVIGRMVPEDVMQEIFTFEQEEVDSEERLKSAQFDAMLRMTAVALGEVKEAFSESENAKQNTERMTRLILWHFYAISFQLEEAVTLEQHCAEVEKILANAPENAFGWICVLTELLHRYAALSEEK
;
A
#
# COMPACT_ATOMS: atom_id res chain seq x y z
N MET A 1 2.80 5.95 23.57
CA MET A 1 1.92 5.00 22.85
C MET A 1 2.52 4.77 21.47
N GLN A 2 3.08 3.59 21.21
CA GLN A 2 3.47 3.19 19.86
C GLN A 2 2.19 2.99 19.04
N ARG A 3 2.10 3.65 17.88
CA ARG A 3 0.95 3.59 16.97
C ARG A 3 1.06 2.32 16.13
N ASP A 4 0.18 1.34 16.33
CA ASP A 4 0.30 0.03 15.65
C ASP A 4 -0.47 -0.07 14.32
N TYR A 5 -1.19 0.99 13.94
CA TYR A 5 -1.99 1.08 12.71
C TYR A 5 -2.97 -0.10 12.52
N THR A 6 -3.41 -0.68 13.64
CA THR A 6 -4.57 -1.57 13.70
C THR A 6 -5.86 -0.78 13.48
N LEU A 7 -6.97 -1.47 13.19
CA LEU A 7 -8.29 -0.87 12.99
C LEU A 7 -8.63 0.21 14.04
N ASN A 8 -8.53 -0.12 15.34
CA ASN A 8 -8.83 0.81 16.43
C ASN A 8 -7.93 2.05 16.41
N SER A 9 -6.67 1.89 16.00
CA SER A 9 -5.74 3.01 15.85
C SER A 9 -6.12 3.90 14.67
N LEU A 10 -6.46 3.29 13.52
CA LEU A 10 -6.81 4.01 12.30
C LEU A 10 -8.13 4.79 12.44
N LEU A 11 -9.13 4.22 13.12
CA LEU A 11 -10.41 4.87 13.39
C LEU A 11 -10.30 6.12 14.27
N THR A 12 -9.24 6.23 15.06
CA THR A 12 -9.06 7.34 16.03
C THR A 12 -8.07 8.39 15.56
N MET A 13 -7.37 8.16 14.45
CA MET A 13 -6.37 9.09 13.91
C MET A 13 -6.99 10.02 12.86
N PRO A 14 -6.58 11.30 12.82
CA PRO A 14 -6.99 12.19 11.75
C PRO A 14 -6.44 11.69 10.40
N ARG A 15 -7.33 11.57 9.41
CA ARG A 15 -6.99 11.06 8.07
C ARG A 15 -5.81 11.81 7.43
N HIS A 16 -5.86 13.14 7.41
CA HIS A 16 -4.81 13.96 6.79
C HIS A 16 -3.42 13.70 7.39
N GLU A 17 -3.34 13.49 8.72
CA GLU A 17 -2.07 13.14 9.37
C GLU A 17 -1.56 11.78 8.88
N LEU A 18 -2.45 10.80 8.71
CA LEU A 18 -2.11 9.48 8.20
C LEU A 18 -1.67 9.53 6.73
N GLU A 19 -2.35 10.32 5.89
CA GLU A 19 -2.00 10.49 4.47
C GLU A 19 -0.61 11.13 4.32
N GLU A 20 -0.36 12.25 5.02
CA GLU A 20 0.94 12.92 4.98
C GLU A 20 2.06 12.02 5.52
N PHE A 21 1.80 11.30 6.61
CA PHE A 21 2.79 10.44 7.23
C PHE A 21 3.11 9.22 6.36
N SER A 22 2.09 8.55 5.83
CA SER A 22 2.27 7.39 4.95
C SER A 22 2.97 7.77 3.65
N LEU A 23 2.62 8.89 3.03
CA LEU A 23 3.33 9.40 1.85
C LEU A 23 4.82 9.64 2.14
N ARG A 24 5.13 10.23 3.31
CA ARG A 24 6.52 10.43 3.74
C ARG A 24 7.25 9.11 3.98
N VAL A 25 6.58 8.09 4.51
CA VAL A 25 7.16 6.76 4.68
C VAL A 25 7.45 6.14 3.32
N ILE A 26 6.49 6.15 2.39
CA ILE A 26 6.67 5.63 1.03
C ILE A 26 7.85 6.31 0.33
N GLY A 27 7.93 7.65 0.37
CA GLY A 27 9.05 8.39 -0.23
C GLY A 27 10.42 8.14 0.41
N ARG A 28 10.48 7.51 1.59
CA ARG A 28 11.75 7.03 2.19
C ARG A 28 12.08 5.58 1.80
N MET A 29 11.06 4.78 1.48
CA MET A 29 11.21 3.38 1.10
C MET A 29 11.46 3.23 -0.40
N VAL A 30 11.01 4.18 -1.22
CA VAL A 30 11.19 4.14 -2.67
C VAL A 30 12.26 5.16 -3.06
N PRO A 31 13.43 4.71 -3.56
CA PRO A 31 14.47 5.60 -4.09
C PRO A 31 13.94 6.50 -5.21
N GLU A 32 14.50 7.70 -5.34
CA GLU A 32 14.03 8.70 -6.31
C GLU A 32 14.20 8.25 -7.76
N ASP A 33 15.28 7.52 -8.08
CA ASP A 33 15.53 6.92 -9.39
C ASP A 33 14.48 5.86 -9.74
N VAL A 34 14.13 5.00 -8.78
CA VAL A 34 13.04 4.02 -8.94
C VAL A 34 11.69 4.71 -9.12
N MET A 35 11.44 5.80 -8.39
CA MET A 35 10.23 6.60 -8.54
C MET A 35 10.14 7.25 -9.92
N GLN A 36 11.24 7.79 -10.44
CA GLN A 36 11.31 8.34 -11.79
C GLN A 36 11.03 7.27 -12.85
N GLU A 37 11.61 6.08 -12.70
CA GLU A 37 11.37 4.96 -13.62
C GLU A 37 9.90 4.53 -13.60
N ILE A 38 9.29 4.40 -12.42
CA ILE A 38 7.89 3.96 -12.26
C ILE A 38 6.91 4.93 -12.94
N PHE A 39 7.17 6.23 -12.87
CA PHE A 39 6.30 7.29 -13.38
C PHE A 39 6.76 7.88 -14.72
N THR A 40 7.66 7.20 -15.44
CA THR A 40 7.99 7.54 -16.83
C THR A 40 7.08 6.75 -17.76
N PHE A 41 6.06 7.41 -18.29
CA PHE A 41 5.08 6.81 -19.19
C PHE A 41 5.45 7.02 -20.66
N GLU A 42 5.22 6.00 -21.48
CA GLU A 42 5.37 6.09 -22.93
C GLU A 42 4.22 6.86 -23.58
N GLN A 43 4.43 7.35 -24.80
CA GLN A 43 3.43 8.15 -25.50
C GLN A 43 2.12 7.39 -25.76
N GLU A 44 2.19 6.07 -25.90
CA GLU A 44 1.03 5.18 -26.08
C GLU A 44 0.19 5.02 -24.80
N GLU A 45 0.79 5.25 -23.63
CA GLU A 45 0.14 5.13 -22.33
C GLU A 45 -0.59 6.43 -21.93
N VAL A 46 -0.29 7.54 -22.59
CA VAL A 46 -0.87 8.87 -22.31
C VAL A 46 -1.72 9.43 -23.45
N ASP A 47 -1.97 8.63 -24.48
CA ASP A 47 -2.72 9.04 -25.68
C ASP A 47 -4.23 9.24 -25.44
N SER A 48 -4.74 8.78 -24.29
CA SER A 48 -6.12 8.91 -23.84
C SER A 48 -6.19 8.97 -22.31
N GLU A 49 -7.27 9.55 -21.79
CA GLU A 49 -7.49 9.66 -20.35
C GLU A 49 -7.62 8.27 -19.68
N GLU A 50 -8.25 7.31 -20.36
CA GLU A 50 -8.43 5.94 -19.84
C GLU A 50 -7.08 5.22 -19.69
N ARG A 51 -6.22 5.29 -20.72
CA ARG A 51 -4.89 4.69 -20.65
C ARG A 51 -3.99 5.39 -19.63
N LEU A 52 -4.06 6.72 -19.55
CA LEU A 52 -3.32 7.47 -18.53
C LEU A 52 -3.72 7.00 -17.12
N LYS A 53 -5.01 6.82 -16.85
CA LYS A 53 -5.49 6.30 -15.56
C LYS A 53 -5.01 4.87 -15.30
N SER A 54 -4.99 4.02 -16.32
CA SER A 54 -4.45 2.65 -16.20
C SER A 54 -2.94 2.63 -15.94
N ALA A 55 -2.16 3.51 -16.58
CA ALA A 55 -0.73 3.61 -16.35
C ALA A 55 -0.41 4.16 -14.96
N GLN A 56 -1.18 5.17 -14.51
CA GLN A 56 -1.12 5.68 -13.13
C GLN A 56 -1.48 4.60 -12.10
N PHE A 57 -2.47 3.74 -12.41
CA PHE A 57 -2.82 2.59 -11.58
C PHE A 57 -1.64 1.64 -11.40
N ASP A 58 -1.06 1.21 -12.51
CA ASP A 58 0.05 0.28 -12.49
C ASP A 58 1.26 0.88 -11.76
N ALA A 59 1.55 2.16 -11.99
CA ALA A 59 2.61 2.88 -11.29
C ALA A 59 2.39 2.94 -9.78
N MET A 60 1.18 3.25 -9.31
CA MET A 60 0.87 3.26 -7.87
C MET A 60 0.96 1.87 -7.24
N LEU A 61 0.54 0.83 -7.95
CA LEU A 61 0.69 -0.56 -7.52
C LEU A 61 2.17 -0.94 -7.37
N ARG A 62 2.99 -0.66 -8.39
CA ARG A 62 4.44 -0.89 -8.38
C ARG A 62 5.14 -0.11 -7.27
N MET A 63 4.83 1.17 -7.10
CA MET A 63 5.39 2.02 -6.05
C MET A 63 5.08 1.45 -4.66
N THR A 64 3.82 1.04 -4.42
CA THR A 64 3.40 0.42 -3.17
C THR A 64 4.15 -0.89 -2.92
N ALA A 65 4.29 -1.72 -3.95
CA ALA A 65 4.99 -3.01 -3.83
C ALA A 65 6.48 -2.84 -3.52
N VAL A 66 7.15 -1.89 -4.17
CA VAL A 66 8.55 -1.54 -3.86
C VAL A 66 8.65 -1.07 -2.42
N ALA A 67 7.81 -0.12 -2.01
CA ALA A 67 7.82 0.40 -0.65
C ALA A 67 7.68 -0.73 0.39
N LEU A 68 6.75 -1.67 0.17
CA LEU A 68 6.52 -2.82 1.04
C LEU A 68 7.69 -3.82 1.06
N GLY A 69 8.38 -4.00 -0.07
CA GLY A 69 9.58 -4.84 -0.17
C GLY A 69 10.74 -4.31 0.69
N GLU A 70 10.89 -2.99 0.76
CA GLU A 70 11.99 -2.35 1.48
C GLU A 70 11.76 -2.22 3.00
N VAL A 71 10.51 -2.30 3.47
CA VAL A 71 10.17 -2.12 4.89
C VAL A 71 10.97 -3.05 5.80
N LYS A 72 11.08 -4.34 5.45
CA LYS A 72 11.77 -5.32 6.31
C LYS A 72 13.24 -4.95 6.51
N GLU A 73 13.92 -4.57 5.44
CA GLU A 73 15.32 -4.18 5.48
C GLU A 73 15.49 -2.85 6.24
N ALA A 74 14.60 -1.89 6.03
CA ALA A 74 14.64 -0.59 6.70
C ALA A 74 14.56 -0.67 8.24
N PHE A 75 14.06 -1.78 8.80
CA PHE A 75 13.97 -1.99 10.25
C PHE A 75 14.83 -3.15 10.76
N SER A 76 15.65 -3.78 9.92
CA SER A 76 16.41 -5.00 10.26
C SER A 76 17.33 -4.82 11.47
N GLU A 77 17.92 -3.64 11.63
CA GLU A 77 18.83 -3.29 12.74
C GLU A 77 18.12 -2.70 13.98
N SER A 78 16.79 -2.57 13.97
CA SER A 78 16.06 -1.97 15.10
C SER A 78 15.75 -2.97 16.21
N GLU A 79 15.75 -2.51 17.47
CA GLU A 79 15.48 -3.36 18.65
C GLU A 79 14.13 -4.10 18.58
N ASN A 80 13.14 -3.53 17.87
CA ASN A 80 11.81 -4.10 17.65
C ASN A 80 11.52 -4.32 16.16
N ALA A 81 12.51 -4.80 15.40
CA ALA A 81 12.47 -4.97 13.94
C ALA A 81 11.15 -5.56 13.42
N LYS A 82 10.73 -6.70 13.98
CA LYS A 82 9.48 -7.39 13.59
C LYS A 82 8.26 -6.50 13.78
N GLN A 83 8.11 -5.92 14.97
CA GLN A 83 6.96 -5.05 15.27
C GLN A 83 6.96 -3.82 14.36
N ASN A 84 8.11 -3.16 14.18
CA ASN A 84 8.21 -1.99 13.33
C ASN A 84 7.91 -2.29 11.85
N THR A 85 8.37 -3.45 11.36
CA THR A 85 8.06 -3.96 10.02
C THR A 85 6.55 -4.10 9.86
N GLU A 86 5.89 -4.87 10.73
CA GLU A 86 4.43 -5.09 10.67
C GLU A 86 3.65 -3.76 10.76
N ARG A 87 4.10 -2.84 11.61
CA ARG A 87 3.48 -1.51 11.77
C ARG A 87 3.56 -0.69 10.49
N MET A 88 4.73 -0.61 9.86
CA MET A 88 4.88 0.15 8.62
C MET A 88 4.18 -0.53 7.45
N THR A 89 4.18 -1.87 7.40
CA THR A 89 3.40 -2.62 6.41
C THR A 89 1.90 -2.30 6.51
N ARG A 90 1.31 -2.28 7.72
CA ARG A 90 -0.08 -1.86 7.91
C ARG A 90 -0.34 -0.44 7.40
N LEU A 91 0.55 0.50 7.74
CA LEU A 91 0.41 1.89 7.32
C LEU A 91 0.46 2.05 5.79
N ILE A 92 1.37 1.35 5.12
CA ILE A 92 1.51 1.41 3.66
C ILE A 92 0.31 0.74 2.97
N LEU A 93 -0.17 -0.40 3.49
CA LEU A 93 -1.40 -1.03 2.99
C LEU A 93 -2.64 -0.16 3.21
N TRP A 94 -2.71 0.55 4.35
CA TRP A 94 -3.75 1.55 4.59
C TRP A 94 -3.67 2.70 3.57
N HIS A 95 -2.47 3.20 3.26
CA HIS A 95 -2.30 4.24 2.24
C HIS A 95 -2.78 3.77 0.87
N PHE A 96 -2.40 2.55 0.48
CA PHE A 96 -2.88 1.93 -0.75
C PHE A 96 -4.41 1.88 -0.78
N TYR A 97 -5.05 1.47 0.31
CA TYR A 97 -6.51 1.46 0.43
C TYR A 97 -7.15 2.86 0.38
N ALA A 98 -6.59 3.83 1.10
CA ALA A 98 -7.19 5.15 1.25
C ALA A 98 -7.01 6.05 0.03
N ILE A 99 -5.90 5.89 -0.69
CA ILE A 99 -5.52 6.80 -1.78
C ILE A 99 -5.76 6.18 -3.16
N SER A 100 -5.71 4.85 -3.27
CA SER A 100 -5.88 4.21 -4.57
C SER A 100 -7.36 3.96 -4.86
N PHE A 101 -7.77 4.26 -6.10
CA PHE A 101 -8.98 3.73 -6.76
C PHE A 101 -10.31 3.84 -6.01
N GLN A 102 -10.45 4.81 -5.10
CA GLN A 102 -11.67 4.96 -4.30
C GLN A 102 -12.08 3.62 -3.64
N LEU A 103 -11.10 2.80 -3.23
CA LEU A 103 -11.35 1.46 -2.69
C LEU A 103 -12.26 1.49 -1.46
N GLU A 104 -12.32 2.62 -0.77
CA GLU A 104 -13.23 2.90 0.33
C GLU A 104 -14.72 2.82 -0.05
N GLU A 105 -15.06 3.05 -1.32
CA GLU A 105 -16.41 2.84 -1.85
C GLU A 105 -16.71 1.33 -2.01
N ALA A 106 -15.70 0.54 -2.35
CA ALA A 106 -15.83 -0.90 -2.60
C ALA A 106 -15.82 -1.71 -1.30
N VAL A 107 -14.93 -1.42 -0.35
CA VAL A 107 -14.76 -2.19 0.90
C VAL A 107 -14.60 -1.28 2.12
N THR A 108 -15.11 -1.71 3.27
CA THR A 108 -14.98 -0.93 4.51
C THR A 108 -13.58 -1.04 5.10
N LEU A 109 -13.22 -0.11 6.00
CA LEU A 109 -11.92 -0.13 6.67
C LEU A 109 -11.73 -1.42 7.49
N GLU A 110 -12.81 -1.94 8.11
CA GLU A 110 -12.79 -3.20 8.86
C GLU A 110 -12.44 -4.38 7.94
N GLN A 111 -13.05 -4.45 6.75
CA GLN A 111 -12.75 -5.49 5.76
C GLN A 111 -11.30 -5.38 5.27
N HIS A 112 -10.85 -4.16 4.95
CA HIS A 112 -9.46 -3.89 4.60
C HIS A 112 -8.50 -4.40 5.69
N CYS A 113 -8.70 -3.98 6.94
CA CYS A 113 -7.84 -4.38 8.06
C CYS A 113 -7.83 -5.90 8.26
N ALA A 114 -8.97 -6.56 8.10
CA ALA A 114 -9.05 -8.02 8.21
C ALA A 114 -8.22 -8.74 7.13
N GLU A 115 -8.25 -8.28 5.88
CA GLU A 115 -7.38 -8.83 4.82
C GLU A 115 -5.90 -8.53 5.08
N VAL A 116 -5.57 -7.33 5.58
CA VAL A 116 -4.20 -6.95 5.93
C VAL A 116 -3.60 -7.86 6.99
N GLU A 117 -4.35 -8.24 8.04
CA GLU A 117 -3.84 -9.17 9.06
C GLU A 117 -3.57 -10.57 8.49
N LYS A 118 -4.35 -11.02 7.49
CA LYS A 118 -4.08 -12.29 6.80
C LYS A 118 -2.78 -12.22 5.98
N ILE A 119 -2.56 -11.09 5.30
CA ILE A 119 -1.35 -10.83 4.53
C ILE A 119 -0.13 -10.81 5.45
N LEU A 120 -0.21 -10.11 6.58
CA LEU A 120 0.90 -10.02 7.54
C LEU A 120 1.37 -11.36 8.08
N ALA A 121 0.48 -12.35 8.20
CA ALA A 121 0.85 -13.69 8.65
C ALA A 121 1.87 -14.38 7.72
N ASN A 122 1.85 -14.04 6.42
CA ASN A 122 2.75 -14.56 5.39
C ASN A 122 3.20 -13.45 4.44
N ALA A 123 3.71 -12.36 4.99
CA ALA A 123 4.13 -11.19 4.20
C ALA A 123 5.29 -11.56 3.25
N PRO A 124 5.23 -11.17 1.96
CA PRO A 124 6.34 -11.31 1.04
C PRO A 124 7.59 -10.56 1.49
N GLU A 125 8.76 -11.02 1.03
CA GLU A 125 10.05 -10.40 1.37
C GLU A 125 10.56 -9.43 0.30
N ASN A 126 9.94 -9.36 -0.87
CA ASN A 126 10.41 -8.56 -1.99
C ASN A 126 9.25 -7.95 -2.79
N ALA A 127 9.59 -6.93 -3.60
CA ALA A 127 8.62 -6.18 -4.39
C ALA A 127 7.78 -7.05 -5.32
N PHE A 128 8.38 -8.06 -5.99
CA PHE A 128 7.64 -8.94 -6.90
C PHE A 128 6.54 -9.73 -6.18
N GLY A 129 6.87 -10.32 -5.02
CA GLY A 129 5.86 -10.99 -4.20
C GLY A 129 4.77 -10.04 -3.71
N TRP A 130 5.13 -8.80 -3.37
CA TRP A 130 4.16 -7.76 -2.99
C TRP A 130 3.24 -7.35 -4.15
N ILE A 131 3.72 -7.29 -5.40
CA ILE A 131 2.86 -7.04 -6.56
C ILE A 131 1.77 -8.11 -6.63
N CYS A 132 2.13 -9.40 -6.54
CA CYS A 132 1.16 -10.50 -6.57
C CYS A 132 0.13 -10.37 -5.45
N VAL A 133 0.57 -10.11 -4.21
CA VAL A 133 -0.33 -9.94 -3.05
C VAL A 133 -1.26 -8.74 -3.22
N LEU A 134 -0.77 -7.60 -3.71
CA LEU A 134 -1.61 -6.42 -3.92
C LEU A 134 -2.64 -6.66 -5.04
N THR A 135 -2.27 -7.35 -6.12
CA THR A 135 -3.22 -7.75 -7.17
C THR A 135 -4.29 -8.70 -6.64
N GLU A 136 -3.90 -9.71 -5.85
CA GLU A 136 -4.85 -10.62 -5.20
C GLU A 136 -5.77 -9.89 -4.23
N LEU A 137 -5.25 -8.92 -3.48
CA LEU A 137 -6.02 -8.09 -2.57
C LEU A 137 -7.11 -7.30 -3.31
N LEU A 138 -6.78 -6.72 -4.46
CA LEU A 138 -7.75 -6.02 -5.31
C LEU A 138 -8.84 -6.96 -5.84
N HIS A 139 -8.48 -8.16 -6.31
CA HIS A 139 -9.47 -9.17 -6.69
C HIS A 139 -10.37 -9.55 -5.50
N ARG A 140 -9.80 -9.60 -4.29
CA ARG A 140 -10.58 -9.86 -3.07
C ARG A 140 -11.54 -8.72 -2.75
N TYR A 141 -11.13 -7.47 -2.94
CA TYR A 141 -12.01 -6.32 -2.77
C TYR A 141 -13.13 -6.28 -3.78
N ALA A 142 -12.86 -6.62 -5.04
CA ALA A 142 -13.90 -6.78 -6.05
C ALA A 142 -14.95 -7.82 -5.61
N ALA A 143 -14.52 -9.01 -5.19
CA ALA A 143 -15.44 -10.05 -4.70
C ALA A 143 -16.25 -9.60 -3.48
N LEU A 144 -15.62 -8.95 -2.49
CA LEU A 144 -16.32 -8.43 -1.30
C LEU A 144 -17.33 -7.33 -1.65
N SER A 145 -17.09 -6.55 -2.71
CA SER A 145 -18.00 -5.50 -3.16
C SER A 145 -19.25 -6.06 -3.83
N GLU A 146 -19.17 -7.23 -4.46
CA GLU A 146 -20.30 -7.93 -5.09
C GLU A 146 -21.19 -8.66 -4.08
N GLU A 147 -20.67 -8.96 -2.89
CA GLU A 147 -21.41 -9.59 -1.78
C GLU A 147 -22.29 -8.59 -0.99
N LYS A 148 -22.25 -7.29 -1.31
CA LYS A 148 -23.07 -6.23 -0.71
C LYS A 148 -24.44 -6.09 -1.38
#